data_AF-A0A6H0ZXJ1-F1
#
_entry.id   AF-A0A6H0ZXJ1-F1
#
_cell.length_a   1.000
_cell.length_b   1.000
_cell.length_c   1.000
_cell.angle_alpha   90.00
_cell.angle_beta   90.00
_cell.angle_gamma   90.00
#
_symmetry.space_group_name_H-M   'P 1'
#
loop_
_entity.id
_entity.type
_entity.pdbx_description
1 polymer ?
#
loop_
_entity_poly.entity_id
_entity_poly.type
_entity_poly.pdbx_seq_one_letter_code
_entity_poly.pdbx_strand_id
1 'polypeptide(L)'
;MHEVIDEDWVAESINALPAPPEVKEAYFNHMIGAHTTIEQVGDVAERAGAATLVLNHFVPGEPERPRWRRASRGFSGRLVVGEDGMDIGVRR
;
A
#
# COMPACT_ATOMS: atom_id res chain seq x y z
N MET A 1 9.97 6.64 2.58
CA MET A 1 8.52 6.88 2.40
C MET A 1 8.13 6.10 1.16
N HIS A 2 7.02 5.35 1.20
CA HIS A 2 6.60 4.48 0.11
C HIS A 2 5.09 4.56 -0.09
N GLU A 3 4.64 4.60 -1.34
CA GLU A 3 3.22 4.49 -1.67
C GLU A 3 2.70 3.08 -1.40
N VAL A 4 1.38 2.90 -1.22
CA VAL A 4 0.84 1.55 -0.99
C VAL A 4 -0.57 1.39 -1.53
N ILE A 5 -0.83 0.24 -2.15
CA ILE A 5 -2.15 -0.16 -2.66
C ILE A 5 -2.70 -1.40 -1.93
N ASP A 6 -4.00 -1.40 -1.68
CA ASP A 6 -4.74 -2.56 -1.14
C ASP A 6 -5.30 -3.40 -2.28
N GLU A 7 -4.72 -4.57 -2.52
CA GLU A 7 -5.11 -5.47 -3.61
C GLU A 7 -6.57 -5.94 -3.48
N ASP A 8 -7.00 -6.25 -2.25
CA ASP A 8 -8.36 -6.70 -1.97
C ASP A 8 -9.37 -5.62 -2.39
N TRP A 9 -9.08 -4.36 -2.04
CA TRP A 9 -9.92 -3.24 -2.43
C TRP A 9 -9.92 -3.00 -3.94
N VAL A 10 -8.79 -3.15 -4.63
CA VAL A 10 -8.73 -3.04 -6.10
C VAL A 10 -9.64 -4.08 -6.73
N ALA A 11 -9.55 -5.34 -6.29
CA ALA A 11 -10.41 -6.42 -6.79
C ALA A 11 -11.90 -6.11 -6.55
N GLU A 12 -12.27 -5.70 -5.34
CA GLU A 12 -13.65 -5.36 -4.98
C GLU A 12 -14.18 -4.17 -5.81
N SER A 13 -13.38 -3.11 -5.92
CA SER A 13 -13.78 -1.87 -6.59
C SER A 13 -14.10 -2.08 -8.07
N ILE A 14 -13.25 -2.79 -8.82
CA ILE A 14 -13.46 -3.03 -10.24
C ILE A 14 -14.58 -4.04 -10.49
N ASN A 15 -14.74 -5.02 -9.60
CA ASN A 15 -15.80 -6.02 -9.71
C ASN A 15 -17.19 -5.39 -9.56
N ALA A 16 -17.33 -4.35 -8.75
CA ALA A 16 -18.57 -3.61 -8.55
C ALA A 16 -19.00 -2.77 -9.77
N LEU A 17 -18.11 -2.48 -10.72
CA LEU A 17 -18.41 -1.65 -11.88
C LEU A 17 -19.04 -2.47 -13.03
N PRO A 18 -20.00 -1.89 -13.79
CA PRO A 18 -20.59 -2.54 -14.96
C PRO A 18 -19.66 -2.42 -16.18
N ALA A 19 -18.52 -3.11 -16.12
CA ALA A 19 -17.51 -3.14 -17.18
C ALA A 19 -17.36 -4.56 -17.77
N PRO A 20 -16.96 -4.70 -19.05
CA PRO A 20 -16.61 -5.99 -19.65
C PRO A 20 -15.46 -6.69 -18.90
N PRO A 21 -15.42 -8.04 -18.87
CA PRO A 21 -14.37 -8.78 -18.17
C PRO A 21 -12.95 -8.37 -18.54
N GLU A 22 -12.69 -8.11 -19.81
CA GLU A 22 -11.37 -7.75 -20.34
C GLU A 22 -10.91 -6.38 -19.81
N VAL A 23 -11.85 -5.45 -19.61
CA VAL A 23 -11.57 -4.13 -19.01
C VAL A 23 -11.26 -4.28 -17.52
N LYS A 24 -11.99 -5.16 -16.82
CA LYS A 24 -11.74 -5.41 -15.39
C LYS A 24 -10.36 -6.02 -15.17
N GLU A 25 -9.99 -6.99 -15.99
CA GLU A 25 -8.67 -7.63 -15.95
C GLU A 25 -7.56 -6.62 -16.25
N ALA A 26 -7.70 -5.82 -17.32
CA ALA A 26 -6.70 -4.81 -17.67
C ALA A 26 -6.51 -3.77 -16.55
N TYR A 27 -7.60 -3.33 -15.92
CA TYR A 27 -7.54 -2.42 -14.78
C TYR A 27 -6.83 -3.06 -13.58
N PHE A 28 -7.23 -4.27 -13.18
CA PHE A 28 -6.61 -4.95 -12.04
C PHE A 28 -5.11 -5.16 -12.27
N ASN A 29 -4.73 -5.65 -13.46
CA ASN A 29 -3.34 -5.87 -13.82
C ASN A 29 -2.52 -4.57 -13.82
N HIS A 30 -3.09 -3.46 -14.30
CA HIS A 30 -2.42 -2.16 -14.24
C HIS A 30 -2.22 -1.71 -12.79
N MET A 31 -3.27 -1.77 -11.97
CA MET A 31 -3.23 -1.30 -10.59
C MET A 31 -2.22 -2.09 -9.75
N ILE A 32 -2.25 -3.42 -9.82
CA ILE A 32 -1.34 -4.27 -9.04
C ILE A 32 0.06 -4.34 -9.65
N GLY A 33 0.18 -4.24 -10.98
CA GLY A 33 1.47 -4.29 -11.67
C GLY A 33 2.27 -2.98 -11.58
N ALA A 34 1.60 -1.83 -11.39
CA ALA A 34 2.25 -0.52 -11.35
C ALA A 34 2.54 0.00 -9.93
N HIS A 35 1.99 -0.61 -8.89
CA HIS A 35 2.08 -0.13 -7.51
C HIS A 35 2.62 -1.24 -6.58
N THR A 36 2.97 -0.88 -5.35
CA THR A 36 3.40 -1.84 -4.32
C THR A 36 2.26 -2.18 -3.38
N THR A 37 1.96 -3.46 -3.20
CA THR A 37 0.86 -3.90 -2.34
C THR A 37 1.23 -3.84 -0.84
N ILE A 38 0.20 -3.89 0.02
CA ILE A 38 0.36 -4.03 1.48
C ILE A 38 1.25 -5.23 1.84
N GLU A 39 1.09 -6.34 1.11
CA GLU A 39 1.80 -7.59 1.34
C GLU A 39 3.28 -7.51 0.91
N GLN A 40 3.60 -6.66 -0.06
CA GLN A 40 4.95 -6.52 -0.62
C GLN A 40 5.80 -5.48 0.09
N VAL A 41 5.20 -4.37 0.54
CA VAL A 41 5.96 -3.18 0.95
C VAL A 41 6.88 -3.44 2.16
N GLY A 42 6.49 -4.35 3.06
CA GLY A 42 7.31 -4.72 4.21
C GLY A 42 8.61 -5.42 3.80
N ASP A 43 8.52 -6.42 2.93
CA ASP A 43 9.70 -7.13 2.40
C ASP A 43 10.62 -6.19 1.60
N VAL A 44 10.04 -5.22 0.87
CA VAL A 44 10.82 -4.18 0.17
C VAL A 44 11.62 -3.35 1.17
N ALA A 45 10.99 -2.88 2.25
CA ALA A 45 11.65 -2.08 3.27
C ALA A 45 12.74 -2.85 4.03
N GLU A 46 12.50 -4.13 4.32
CA GLU A 46 13.47 -5.02 4.96
C GLU A 46 14.71 -5.22 4.09
N ARG A 47 14.50 -5.56 2.82
CA ARG A 47 15.60 -5.74 1.85
C ARG A 47 16.40 -4.45 1.63
N ALA A 48 15.76 -3.30 1.77
CA ALA A 48 16.41 -2.00 1.70
C ALA A 48 17.21 -1.64 2.98
N GLY A 49 17.11 -2.44 4.04
CA GLY A 49 17.76 -2.14 5.33
C GLY A 49 17.19 -0.90 6.02
N ALA A 50 15.93 -0.55 5.75
CA ALA A 50 15.32 0.65 6.30
C ALA A 50 15.05 0.49 7.80
N ALA A 51 15.40 1.48 8.61
CA ALA A 51 15.04 1.48 10.03
C ALA A 51 13.57 1.86 10.28
N THR A 52 12.95 2.57 9.34
CA THR A 52 11.56 3.04 9.45
C THR A 52 10.90 3.05 8.07
N LEU A 53 9.77 2.38 7.96
CA LEU A 53 8.89 2.39 6.79
C LEU A 53 7.75 3.36 7.08
N VAL A 54 7.65 4.42 6.28
CA VAL A 54 6.52 5.37 6.33
C VAL A 54 5.67 5.14 5.09
N LEU A 55 4.42 4.73 5.28
CA LEU A 55 3.44 4.61 4.19
C LEU A 55 2.84 5.97 3.86
N ASN A 56 2.67 6.26 2.58
CA ASN A 56 1.93 7.41 2.06
C ASN A 56 1.07 7.00 0.85
N HIS A 57 0.44 7.97 0.19
CA HIS A 57 -0.18 7.82 -1.14
C HIS A 57 -1.01 6.53 -1.22
N PHE A 58 -2.03 6.47 -0.36
CA PHE A 58 -2.83 5.28 -0.16
C PHE A 58 -3.84 5.10 -1.28
N VAL A 59 -3.94 3.87 -1.78
CA VAL A 59 -5.03 3.47 -2.67
C VAL A 59 -5.74 2.26 -2.05
N PRO A 60 -7.00 2.40 -1.61
CA PRO A 60 -7.83 3.61 -1.62
C PRO A 60 -7.35 4.72 -0.69
N GLY A 61 -7.75 5.96 -0.99
CA GLY A 61 -7.54 7.14 -0.15
C GLY A 61 -8.32 7.04 1.18
N GLU A 62 -7.70 6.37 2.15
CA GLU A 62 -8.10 6.09 3.54
C GLU A 62 -9.58 5.73 3.83
N PRO A 63 -10.03 4.48 3.59
CA PRO A 63 -11.29 4.00 4.15
C PRO A 63 -11.18 3.43 5.57
N GLU A 64 -10.05 2.81 5.99
CA GLU A 64 -9.84 2.34 7.38
C GLU A 64 -8.33 2.19 7.72
N ARG A 65 -7.83 2.85 8.77
CA ARG A 65 -6.42 2.78 9.20
C ARG A 65 -5.89 1.37 9.60
N PRO A 66 -6.68 0.48 10.24
CA PRO A 66 -6.18 -0.81 10.71
C PRO A 66 -5.58 -1.71 9.62
N ARG A 67 -6.11 -1.67 8.39
CA ARG A 67 -5.65 -2.55 7.28
C ARG A 67 -4.18 -2.30 6.93
N TRP A 68 -3.73 -1.05 6.96
CA TRP A 68 -2.37 -0.65 6.59
C TRP A 68 -1.32 -1.20 7.56
N ARG A 69 -1.71 -1.63 8.76
CA ARG A 69 -0.80 -2.26 9.72
C ARG A 69 -0.26 -3.61 9.23
N ARG A 70 -0.97 -4.28 8.30
CA ARG A 70 -0.49 -5.50 7.64
C ARG A 70 0.84 -5.30 6.91
N ALA A 71 1.16 -4.07 6.48
CA ALA A 71 2.44 -3.71 5.85
C ALA A 71 3.68 -3.94 6.73
N SER A 72 3.50 -4.20 8.03
CA SER A 72 4.59 -4.58 8.94
C SER A 72 5.05 -6.02 8.74
N ARG A 73 4.27 -6.86 8.05
CA ARG A 73 4.68 -8.24 7.75
C ARG A 73 5.94 -8.21 6.88
N GLY A 74 6.93 -9.01 7.24
CA GLY A 74 8.21 -9.05 6.53
C GLY A 74 9.18 -7.92 6.89
N PHE A 75 8.76 -6.93 7.68
CA PHE A 75 9.59 -5.79 8.07
C PHE A 75 9.91 -5.80 9.56
N SER A 76 11.21 -5.81 9.90
CA SER A 76 11.70 -5.81 11.28
C SER A 76 11.77 -4.42 11.91
N GLY A 77 11.74 -3.36 11.10
CA GLY A 77 11.83 -1.98 11.54
C GLY A 77 10.51 -1.37 12.01
N ARG A 78 10.52 -0.05 12.23
CA ARG A 78 9.33 0.69 12.66
C ARG A 78 8.41 1.00 11.48
N LEU A 79 7.18 0.49 11.50
CA LEU A 79 6.12 0.95 10.59
C LEU A 79 5.48 2.25 11.12
N VAL A 80 5.25 3.21 10.22
CA VAL A 80 4.43 4.40 10.42
C VAL A 80 3.42 4.48 9.28
N VAL A 81 2.13 4.53 9.62
CA VAL A 81 1.06 4.85 8.67
C VAL A 81 0.96 6.37 8.64
N GLY A 82 1.36 6.99 7.52
CA GLY A 82 1.35 8.46 7.39
C GLY A 82 -0.07 9.03 7.41
N GLU A 83 -0.17 10.29 7.79
CA GLU A 83 -1.42 11.07 7.79
C GLU A 83 -1.12 12.46 7.23
N ASP A 84 -2.12 13.12 6.65
CA ASP A 84 -1.98 14.48 6.17
C ASP A 84 -1.53 15.42 7.30
N GLY A 85 -0.45 16.16 7.06
CA GLY A 85 0.14 17.05 8.06
C GLY A 85 0.97 16.36 9.15
N MET A 86 1.23 15.05 9.04
CA MET A 86 2.09 14.33 9.99
C MET A 86 3.56 14.74 9.84
N ASP A 87 4.17 15.18 10.95
CA ASP A 87 5.61 15.41 11.06
C ASP A 87 6.35 14.19 11.63
N ILE A 88 7.43 13.78 10.97
CA ILE A 88 8.26 12.63 11.38
C ILE A 88 9.71 13.08 11.51
N GLY A 89 10.27 12.98 12.72
CA GLY A 89 11.68 13.28 12.96
C GLY A 89 12.61 12.23 12.35
N VAL A 90 13.67 12.68 11.68
CA VAL A 90 14.77 11.83 11.21
C VAL A 90 15.91 11.83 12.22
N ARG A 91 16.51 10.67 12.46
CA ARG A 91 17.69 10.55 13.32
C ARG A 91 18.95 10.76 12.48
N ARG A 92 20.00 11.31 13.10
CA ARG A 92 21.35 11.38 12.52
C ARG A 92 22.08 10.06 12.68
#